data_AF-A0A9D6MF79-F1
#
_entry.id   AF-A0A9D6MF79-F1
#
_cell.length_a   1.000
_cell.length_b   1.000
_cell.length_c   1.000
_cell.angle_alpha   90.00
_cell.angle_beta   90.00
_cell.angle_gamma   90.00
#
_symmetry.space_group_name_H-M   'P 1'
#
loop_
_entity.id
_entity.type
_entity.pdbx_description
1 polymer ?
#
loop_
_entity_poly.entity_id
_entity_poly.type
_entity_poly.pdbx_seq_one_letter_code
_entity_poly.pdbx_strand_id
1 'polypeptide(L)'
;KKRKEEIEVRNTADQAIYTSEKALRDGGDKVPADVKSAVEKKVEAVRGALNGKDTEAIRRATNELFQEAQKIGAAMYGQAGPEAAPGGEGGPQGPGGPSGGEDVVEGEFKEA
;
A
#
# COMPACT_ATOMS: atom_id res chain seq x y z
N LYS A 1 -11.37 15.72 -22.70
CA LYS A 1 -11.68 14.67 -21.70
C LYS A 1 -10.55 13.63 -21.63
N LYS A 2 -10.27 12.87 -22.70
CA LYS A 2 -9.16 11.87 -22.72
C LYS A 2 -7.79 12.42 -22.26
N ARG A 3 -7.38 13.60 -22.73
CA ARG A 3 -6.10 14.20 -22.31
C ARG A 3 -6.06 14.59 -20.82
N LYS A 4 -7.20 15.00 -20.24
CA LYS A 4 -7.32 15.30 -18.81
C LYS A 4 -7.20 14.02 -17.99
N GLU A 5 -7.91 12.98 -18.42
CA GLU A 5 -7.87 11.66 -17.77
C GLU A 5 -6.46 11.04 -17.80
N GLU A 6 -5.76 11.14 -18.93
CA GLU A 6 -4.37 10.69 -19.04
C GLU A 6 -3.46 11.41 -18.04
N ILE A 7 -3.57 12.74 -17.95
CA ILE A 7 -2.79 13.54 -16.99
C ILE A 7 -3.12 13.16 -15.56
N GLU A 8 -4.40 12.98 -15.22
CA GLU A 8 -4.83 12.56 -13.88
C GLU A 8 -4.25 11.20 -13.51
N VAL A 9 -4.32 10.22 -14.41
CA VAL A 9 -3.74 8.88 -14.21
C VAL A 9 -2.22 8.95 -13.99
N ARG A 10 -1.51 9.75 -14.78
CA ARG A 10 -0.06 9.94 -14.64
C ARG A 10 0.30 10.60 -13.30
N ASN A 11 -0.41 11.66 -12.92
CA ASN A 11 -0.20 12.33 -11.64
C ASN A 11 -0.47 11.40 -10.45
N THR A 12 -1.52 10.56 -10.52
CA THR A 12 -1.79 9.56 -9.47
C THR A 12 -0.67 8.53 -9.38
N ALA A 13 -0.14 8.07 -10.51
CA ALA A 13 0.98 7.13 -10.56
C ALA A 13 2.26 7.72 -9.95
N ASP A 14 2.63 8.96 -10.32
CA ASP A 14 3.76 9.69 -9.74
C ASP A 14 3.60 9.87 -8.22
N GLN A 15 2.39 10.27 -7.78
CA GLN A 15 2.09 10.40 -6.37
C GLN A 15 2.25 9.05 -5.64
N ALA A 16 1.72 7.97 -6.21
CA ALA A 16 1.80 6.62 -5.63
C ALA A 16 3.25 6.15 -5.48
N ILE A 17 4.10 6.39 -6.49
CA ILE A 17 5.55 6.13 -6.44
C ILE A 17 6.16 6.91 -5.26
N TYR A 18 5.95 8.22 -5.21
CA TYR A 18 6.53 9.07 -4.17
C TYR A 18 6.11 8.63 -2.76
N THR A 19 4.81 8.37 -2.54
CA THR A 19 4.31 7.97 -1.22
C THR A 19 4.84 6.60 -0.81
N SER A 20 4.97 5.66 -1.74
CA SER A 20 5.49 4.32 -1.46
C SER A 20 6.98 4.35 -1.13
N GLU A 21 7.78 5.10 -1.91
CA GLU A 21 9.20 5.31 -1.61
C GLU A 21 9.40 6.01 -0.26
N LYS A 22 8.55 7.00 0.06
CA LYS A 22 8.57 7.66 1.37
C LYS A 22 8.25 6.67 2.49
N ALA A 23 7.22 5.84 2.32
CA ALA A 23 6.83 4.85 3.33
C ALA A 23 7.94 3.81 3.57
N LEU A 24 8.62 3.33 2.52
CA LEU A 24 9.78 2.45 2.66
C LEU A 24 10.94 3.12 3.42
N ARG A 25 11.21 4.40 3.14
CA ARG A 25 12.25 5.16 3.86
C ARG A 25 11.90 5.37 5.33
N ASP A 26 10.63 5.70 5.61
CA ASP A 26 10.13 5.93 6.97
C ASP A 26 10.09 4.63 7.80
N GLY A 27 9.71 3.53 7.14
CA GLY A 27 9.72 2.20 7.73
C GLY A 27 11.12 1.64 7.95
N GLY A 28 12.10 1.98 7.10
CA GLY A 28 13.51 1.62 7.29
C GLY A 28 13.70 0.14 7.59
N ASP A 29 14.36 -0.16 8.71
CA ASP A 29 14.65 -1.52 9.17
C ASP A 29 13.43 -2.27 9.74
N LYS A 30 12.29 -1.58 9.96
CA LYS A 30 11.04 -2.22 10.43
C LYS A 30 10.26 -2.90 9.31
N VAL A 31 10.62 -2.64 8.05
CA VAL A 31 9.97 -3.25 6.90
C VAL A 31 10.77 -4.49 6.49
N PRO A 32 10.15 -5.68 6.46
CA PRO A 32 10.82 -6.89 6.01
C PRO A 32 11.41 -6.71 4.60
N ALA A 33 12.60 -7.29 4.38
CA ALA A 33 13.29 -7.19 3.09
C ALA A 33 12.44 -7.68 1.91
N ASP A 34 11.60 -8.69 2.14
CA ASP A 34 10.69 -9.22 1.12
C ASP A 34 9.63 -8.19 0.70
N VAL A 35 8.98 -7.55 1.68
CA VAL A 35 8.02 -6.46 1.45
C VAL A 35 8.70 -5.27 0.76
N LYS A 36 9.89 -4.88 1.22
CA LYS A 36 10.67 -3.81 0.60
C LYS A 36 10.94 -4.11 -0.88
N SER A 37 11.47 -5.29 -1.19
CA SER A 37 11.77 -5.69 -2.56
C SER A 37 10.51 -5.78 -3.44
N ALA A 38 9.40 -6.28 -2.88
CA ALA A 38 8.13 -6.36 -3.60
C ALA A 38 7.58 -4.98 -3.97
N VAL A 39 7.59 -4.02 -3.04
CA VAL A 39 7.18 -2.63 -3.31
C VAL A 39 8.11 -1.97 -4.31
N GLU A 40 9.43 -2.11 -4.17
CA GLU A 40 10.41 -1.53 -5.11
C GLU A 40 10.17 -2.03 -6.54
N LYS A 41 9.90 -3.32 -6.72
CA LYS A 41 9.53 -3.88 -8.04
C LYS A 41 8.24 -3.28 -8.60
N LYS A 42 7.22 -3.03 -7.76
CA LYS A 42 5.98 -2.37 -8.20
C LYS A 42 6.21 -0.90 -8.55
N VAL A 43 7.06 -0.18 -7.80
CA VAL A 43 7.48 1.18 -8.15
C VAL A 43 8.13 1.21 -9.53
N GLU A 44 9.05 0.28 -9.81
CA GLU A 44 9.69 0.16 -11.12
C GLU A 44 8.69 -0.15 -12.24
N ALA A 45 7.71 -1.03 -11.97
CA ALA A 45 6.64 -1.34 -12.92
C ALA A 45 5.78 -0.11 -13.26
N VAL A 46 5.42 0.72 -12.27
CA VAL A 46 4.68 1.97 -12.51
C VAL A 46 5.53 2.94 -13.32
N ARG A 47 6.81 3.13 -12.98
CA ARG A 47 7.74 3.96 -13.76
C ARG A 47 7.88 3.47 -15.20
N GLY A 48 7.97 2.16 -15.40
CA GLY A 48 7.97 1.52 -16.71
C GLY A 48 6.70 1.83 -17.51
N ALA A 49 5.53 1.68 -16.89
CA ALA A 49 4.24 1.99 -17.53
C ALA A 49 4.11 3.48 -17.90
N LEU A 50 4.64 4.38 -17.07
CA LEU A 50 4.63 5.84 -17.31
C LEU A 50 5.41 6.26 -18.56
N ASN A 51 6.41 5.46 -18.99
CA ASN A 51 7.12 5.68 -20.26
C ASN A 51 6.24 5.37 -21.49
N GLY A 52 5.16 4.61 -21.31
CA GLY A 52 4.21 4.27 -22.37
C GLY A 52 3.09 5.31 -22.55
N LYS A 53 2.05 4.95 -23.31
CA LYS A 53 0.82 5.76 -23.46
C LYS A 53 -0.44 5.02 -23.05
N ASP A 54 -0.28 3.81 -22.49
CA ASP A 54 -1.39 2.96 -22.10
C ASP A 54 -1.87 3.35 -20.69
N THR A 55 -2.93 4.15 -20.64
CA THR A 55 -3.52 4.61 -19.38
C THR A 55 -4.10 3.48 -18.54
N GLU A 56 -4.52 2.37 -19.16
CA GLU A 56 -5.06 1.23 -18.43
C GLU A 56 -3.93 0.46 -17.74
N ALA A 57 -2.80 0.26 -18.43
CA ALA A 57 -1.59 -0.30 -17.85
C ALA A 57 -1.06 0.55 -16.69
N ILE A 58 -1.03 1.88 -16.83
CA ILE A 58 -0.62 2.79 -15.74
C ILE A 58 -1.56 2.64 -14.54
N ARG A 59 -2.89 2.63 -14.75
CA ARG A 59 -3.86 2.43 -13.67
C ARG A 59 -3.68 1.08 -12.96
N ARG A 60 -3.51 -0.01 -13.70
CA ARG A 60 -3.30 -1.35 -13.13
C ARG A 60 -2.04 -1.40 -12.28
N ALA A 61 -0.90 -0.99 -12.83
CA ALA A 61 0.35 -0.96 -12.09
C ALA A 61 0.27 -0.08 -10.83
N THR A 62 -0.42 1.06 -10.93
CA THR A 62 -0.63 1.97 -9.78
C THR A 62 -1.48 1.33 -8.68
N ASN A 63 -2.55 0.62 -9.03
CA ASN A 63 -3.37 -0.12 -8.06
C ASN A 63 -2.58 -1.24 -7.38
N GLU A 64 -1.79 -2.00 -8.15
CA GLU A 64 -0.93 -3.04 -7.60
C GLU A 64 0.14 -2.46 -6.65
N LEU A 65 0.70 -1.29 -6.98
CA LEU A 65 1.61 -0.57 -6.08
C LEU A 65 0.90 -0.18 -4.78
N PHE A 66 -0.33 0.34 -4.84
CA PHE A 66 -1.08 0.67 -3.63
C PHE A 66 -1.31 -0.56 -2.74
N GLN A 67 -1.72 -1.68 -3.33
CA GLN A 67 -1.93 -2.93 -2.58
C GLN A 67 -0.65 -3.41 -1.90
N GLU A 68 0.48 -3.37 -2.61
CA GLU A 68 1.77 -3.79 -2.04
C GLU A 68 2.26 -2.82 -0.96
N ALA A 69 2.08 -1.51 -1.17
CA ALA A 69 2.46 -0.47 -0.21
C ALA A 69 1.68 -0.54 1.11
N GLN A 70 0.46 -1.11 1.13
CA GLN A 70 -0.27 -1.35 2.38
C GLN A 70 0.49 -2.28 3.34
N LYS A 71 1.28 -3.23 2.80
CA LYS A 71 2.08 -4.16 3.62
C LYS A 71 3.19 -3.44 4.40
N ILE A 72 3.66 -2.30 3.90
CA ILE A 72 4.61 -1.44 4.63
C ILE A 72 3.97 -0.94 5.91
N GLY A 73 2.75 -0.40 5.82
CA GLY A 73 1.99 0.06 6.98
C GLY A 73 1.73 -1.07 7.96
N ALA A 74 1.29 -2.22 7.47
CA ALA A 74 1.09 -3.40 8.32
C ALA A 74 2.37 -3.84 9.05
N ALA A 75 3.54 -3.80 8.39
CA ALA A 75 4.82 -4.11 9.01
C ALA A 75 5.24 -3.08 10.08
N MET A 76 5.05 -1.79 9.80
CA MET A 76 5.39 -0.70 10.72
C MET A 76 4.52 -0.71 12.00
N TYR A 77 3.23 -1.02 11.87
CA TYR A 77 2.31 -1.12 13.01
C TYR A 77 2.33 -2.49 13.70
N GLY A 78 2.63 -3.58 12.99
CA GLY A 78 2.71 -4.93 13.55
C GLY A 78 3.90 -5.16 14.48
N GLN A 79 4.96 -4.35 14.38
CA GLN A 79 6.08 -4.34 15.33
C GLN A 79 5.85 -3.42 16.55
N ALA A 80 4.80 -2.59 16.53
CA ALA A 80 4.27 -2.03 17.76
C ALA A 80 3.33 -3.08 18.35
N GLY A 81 3.83 -3.89 19.30
CA GLY A 81 2.94 -4.54 20.27
C GLY A 81 1.99 -3.49 20.88
N PRO A 82 0.84 -3.89 21.44
CA PRO A 82 -0.23 -2.97 21.85
C PRO A 82 0.25 -2.02 22.96
N GLU A 83 0.89 -0.94 22.57
CA GLU A 83 1.33 0.12 23.48
C GLU A 83 1.12 1.45 22.75
N ALA A 84 0.06 2.12 23.19
CA ALA A 84 -0.24 3.53 22.96
C ALA A 84 -0.53 3.95 21.50
N ALA A 85 -1.80 3.83 21.12
CA ALA A 85 -2.47 4.96 20.48
C ALA A 85 -2.53 6.12 21.50
N PRO A 86 -2.01 7.30 21.15
CA PRO A 86 -2.75 8.50 21.46
C PRO A 86 -2.78 9.42 20.24
N GLY A 87 -3.99 9.75 19.79
CA GLY A 87 -4.14 10.74 18.73
C GLY A 87 -5.58 10.93 18.29
N GLY A 88 -6.26 11.87 18.94
CA GLY A 88 -7.11 12.81 18.23
C GLY A 88 -8.61 12.54 18.25
N GLU A 89 -9.29 13.42 18.99
CA GLU A 89 -10.74 13.55 19.16
C GLU A 89 -11.63 13.60 17.89
N GLY A 90 -12.85 13.05 18.07
CA GLY A 90 -14.14 13.51 17.50
C GLY A 90 -14.60 12.79 16.22
N GLY A 91 -15.64 11.96 16.15
CA GLY A 91 -16.86 11.66 16.93
C GLY A 91 -17.98 11.30 15.90
N PRO A 92 -19.21 10.87 16.24
CA PRO A 92 -19.76 10.26 17.46
C PRO A 92 -20.27 8.81 17.24
N GLN A 93 -20.69 8.21 18.35
CA GLN A 93 -21.25 6.86 18.53
C GLN A 93 -22.50 6.56 17.68
N GLY A 94 -22.61 5.30 17.25
CA GLY A 94 -23.86 4.63 16.83
C GLY A 94 -23.74 3.11 17.09
N PRO A 95 -24.69 2.44 17.78
CA PRO A 95 -24.46 1.14 18.39
C PRO A 95 -24.97 -0.04 17.54
N GLY A 96 -24.31 -1.20 17.66
CA GLY A 96 -24.99 -2.51 17.60
C GLY A 96 -24.50 -3.52 16.55
N GLY A 97 -24.05 -4.68 17.04
CA GLY A 97 -24.25 -5.97 16.37
C GLY A 97 -22.98 -6.78 16.03
N PRO A 98 -22.75 -7.95 16.65
CA PRO A 98 -21.62 -8.82 16.33
C PRO A 98 -21.97 -9.81 15.21
N SER A 99 -21.06 -10.01 14.26
CA SER A 99 -20.95 -11.27 13.51
C SER A 99 -19.57 -11.37 12.89
N GLY A 100 -18.92 -12.50 13.16
CA GLY A 100 -17.60 -12.83 12.68
C GLY A 100 -17.56 -13.18 11.20
N GLY A 101 -16.32 -13.37 10.74
CA GLY A 101 -15.99 -13.86 9.42
C GLY A 101 -14.50 -13.71 9.20
N GLU A 102 -13.78 -14.83 9.32
CA GLU A 102 -12.40 -15.04 8.91
C GLU A 102 -11.99 -14.31 7.62
N ASP A 103 -10.79 -13.72 7.64
CA ASP A 103 -9.74 -13.98 6.63
C ASP A 103 -8.38 -13.57 7.26
N VAL A 104 -7.86 -14.44 8.13
CA VAL A 104 -6.50 -14.31 8.68
C VAL A 104 -5.63 -15.29 7.91
N VAL A 105 -4.93 -14.74 6.91
CA VAL A 105 -3.62 -15.17 6.38
C VAL A 105 -3.44 -16.68 6.20
N GLU A 106 -3.79 -17.17 5.01
CA GLU A 106 -3.41 -18.49 4.52
C GLU A 106 -2.00 -18.48 3.87
N GLY A 107 -1.14 -19.39 4.32
CA GLY A 107 0.16 -19.75 3.71
C GLY A 107 1.36 -19.06 4.38
N GLU A 108 2.37 -19.71 4.93
CA GLU A 108 2.88 -21.07 4.77
C GLU A 108 3.66 -21.46 6.03
N PHE A 109 3.23 -22.50 6.75
CA PHE A 109 4.13 -23.30 7.57
C PHE A 109 4.68 -24.38 6.65
N LYS A 110 6.00 -24.44 6.46
CA LYS A 110 6.67 -25.58 5.84
C LYS A 110 7.60 -26.21 6.86
N GLU A 111 7.23 -27.43 7.23
CA GLU A 111 7.89 -28.37 8.12
C GLU A 111 9.38 -28.54 7.84
N ALA A 112 10.16 -28.66 8.91
CA ALA A 112 11.14 -29.73 9.11
C ALA A 112 11.34 -29.97 10.62
#